data_AF-A0A8X6SZZ6-F1
#
_entry.id   AF-A0A8X6SZZ6-F1
#
_cell.length_a   1.000
_cell.length_b   1.000
_cell.length_c   1.000
_cell.angle_alpha   90.00
_cell.angle_beta   90.00
_cell.angle_gamma   90.00
#
_symmetry.space_group_name_H-M   'P 1'
#
loop_
_entity.id
_entity.type
_entity.pdbx_description
1 polymer ?
#
loop_
_entity_poly.entity_id
_entity_poly.type
_entity_poly.pdbx_seq_one_letter_code
_entity_poly.pdbx_strand_id
1 'polypeptide(L)'
;MEILFLVFCSIKGRVAPLKTLSIPRLELMGTLLSARLSDKIATSLILPVSRFYWTDSSITCYWIKGDFNRHKVFVKNRIKEIQKLSDPKEWRYCKGKDNPSDLINRGLPLNDLKNNKIWWHDPKWLTMKQTEWPLFSEPIIEIEINNDKLELKKSINVNTAVEKRQIDNNLISRYSSFSKSIRISALCLRFIYNCKVNPVLRKIDCISASEFDHVTKVLVKQVQLNEFLTEIKCLKNGQAIPKGQQNIIFKLFFGRR
;
A
#
# COMPACT_ATOMS: atom_id res chain seq x y z
N MET A 1 -19.05 35.75 -24.89
CA MET A 1 -18.31 35.47 -23.64
C MET A 1 -16.85 35.34 -24.07
N GLU A 2 -16.07 36.39 -23.91
CA GLU A 2 -14.65 36.37 -24.29
C GLU A 2 -13.91 35.41 -23.35
N ILE A 3 -13.41 34.31 -23.91
CA ILE A 3 -12.58 33.36 -23.17
C ILE A 3 -11.19 34.00 -23.11
N LEU A 4 -10.83 34.53 -21.95
CA LEU A 4 -9.53 35.14 -21.72
C LEU A 4 -8.50 34.02 -21.51
N PHE A 5 -7.71 33.71 -22.54
CA PHE A 5 -6.60 32.76 -22.45
C PHE A 5 -5.40 33.44 -21.81
N LEU A 6 -5.24 33.27 -20.50
CA LEU A 6 -4.06 33.72 -19.76
C LEU A 6 -2.96 32.67 -19.84
N VAL A 7 -2.01 32.83 -20.77
CA VAL A 7 -0.81 32.00 -20.86
C VAL A 7 0.24 32.54 -19.89
N PHE A 8 0.37 31.90 -18.72
CA PHE A 8 1.48 32.17 -17.81
C PHE A 8 2.69 31.32 -18.21
N CYS A 9 3.62 31.91 -18.95
CA CYS A 9 4.96 31.33 -19.12
C CYS A 9 5.78 31.58 -17.85
N SER A 10 5.79 30.62 -16.92
CA SER A 10 6.71 30.63 -15.79
C SER A 10 7.76 29.55 -15.98
N ILE A 11 8.96 29.98 -16.37
CA ILE A 11 10.14 29.14 -16.38
C ILE A 11 10.79 29.27 -15.01
N LYS A 12 10.79 28.18 -14.24
CA LYS A 12 11.62 28.09 -13.04
C LYS A 12 12.67 27.02 -13.24
N GLY A 13 13.69 27.38 -14.02
CA GLY A 13 14.92 26.61 -14.09
C GLY A 13 15.54 26.56 -12.70
N ARG A 14 15.68 25.36 -12.14
CA ARG A 14 16.59 25.15 -11.02
C ARG A 14 17.92 24.70 -11.59
N VAL A 15 18.99 25.40 -11.20
CA VAL A 15 20.37 24.96 -11.45
C VAL A 15 20.50 23.52 -10.94
N ALA A 16 21.19 22.67 -11.72
CA ALA A 16 21.27 21.23 -11.48
C ALA A 16 21.60 20.92 -10.01
N PRO A 17 20.83 20.07 -9.33
CA PRO A 17 21.06 19.75 -7.92
C PRO A 17 22.44 19.11 -7.71
N LEU A 18 23.08 19.41 -6.58
CA LEU A 18 24.39 18.88 -6.17
C LEU A 18 24.48 17.34 -6.15
N LYS A 19 23.33 16.65 -6.16
CA LYS A 19 23.21 15.21 -6.41
C LYS A 19 22.53 15.01 -7.76
N THR A 20 23.16 14.23 -8.63
CA THR A 20 22.60 13.82 -9.92
C THR A 20 21.24 13.15 -9.72
N LEU A 21 20.17 13.82 -10.16
CA LEU A 21 18.83 13.25 -10.21
C LEU A 21 18.65 12.50 -11.53
N SER A 22 17.84 11.44 -11.50
CA SER A 22 17.40 10.77 -12.74
C SER A 22 16.45 11.69 -13.53
N ILE A 23 16.37 11.47 -14.84
CA ILE A 23 15.46 12.21 -15.73
C ILE A 23 14.00 12.17 -15.21
N PRO A 24 13.42 11.02 -14.82
CA PRO A 24 12.06 10.97 -14.26
C PRO A 24 11.86 11.83 -13.01
N ARG A 25 12.89 11.95 -12.16
CA ARG A 25 12.83 12.82 -10.97
C ARG A 25 12.89 14.30 -11.35
N LEU A 26 13.60 14.66 -12.41
CA LEU A 26 13.63 16.04 -12.92
C LEU A 26 12.29 16.43 -13.55
N GLU A 27 11.71 15.53 -14.34
CA GLU A 27 10.38 15.70 -14.93
C GLU A 27 9.31 15.88 -13.84
N LEU A 28 9.27 14.99 -12.84
CA LEU A 28 8.37 15.11 -11.68
C LEU A 28 8.54 16.44 -10.92
N MET A 29 9.77 16.97 -10.85
CA MET A 29 10.04 18.26 -10.23
C MET A 29 9.50 19.44 -11.04
N GLY A 30 9.63 19.39 -12.37
CA GLY A 30 8.99 20.35 -13.27
C GLY A 30 7.47 20.34 -13.09
N THR A 31 6.89 19.13 -13.04
CA THR A 31 5.46 18.94 -12.86
C THR A 31 4.93 19.45 -11.52
N LEU A 32 5.67 19.23 -10.43
CA LEU A 32 5.36 19.80 -9.12
C LEU A 32 5.37 21.34 -9.15
N LEU A 33 6.29 21.92 -9.92
CA LEU A 33 6.37 23.36 -10.07
C LEU A 33 5.15 23.94 -10.77
N SER A 34 4.72 23.30 -11.86
CA SER A 34 3.50 23.66 -12.59
C SER A 34 2.26 23.58 -11.69
N ALA A 35 2.14 22.53 -10.87
CA ALA A 35 1.03 22.40 -9.91
C ALA A 35 0.99 23.57 -8.90
N ARG A 36 2.13 23.91 -8.30
CA ARG A 36 2.25 25.03 -7.34
C ARG A 36 1.95 26.38 -7.98
N LEU A 37 2.42 26.59 -9.20
CA LEU A 37 2.18 27.83 -9.92
C LEU A 37 0.69 27.98 -10.26
N SER A 38 0.09 26.92 -10.81
CA SER A 38 -1.32 26.89 -11.15
C SER A 38 -2.21 27.15 -9.94
N ASP A 39 -1.90 26.52 -8.79
CA ASP A 39 -2.59 26.78 -7.54
C ASP A 39 -2.47 28.25 -7.08
N LYS A 40 -1.27 28.84 -7.17
CA LYS A 40 -1.06 30.27 -6.87
C LYS A 40 -1.86 31.19 -7.79
N ILE A 41 -1.91 30.90 -9.08
CA ILE A 41 -2.66 31.69 -10.05
C ILE A 41 -4.16 31.56 -9.76
N ALA A 42 -4.65 30.32 -9.61
CA ALA A 42 -6.06 30.04 -9.35
C ALA A 42 -6.55 30.69 -8.04
N THR A 43 -5.74 30.67 -6.99
CA THR A 43 -6.08 31.31 -5.70
C THR A 43 -6.00 32.84 -5.74
N SER A 44 -5.26 33.40 -6.68
CA SER A 44 -5.14 34.87 -6.85
C SER A 44 -6.20 35.45 -7.78
N LEU A 45 -6.87 34.61 -8.57
CA LEU A 45 -7.93 35.02 -9.49
C LEU A 45 -9.29 35.00 -8.79
N ILE A 46 -10.10 36.02 -9.04
CA ILE A 46 -11.46 36.16 -8.48
C ILE A 46 -12.47 35.28 -9.26
N LEU A 47 -12.11 34.87 -10.47
CA LEU A 47 -12.97 34.13 -11.39
C LEU A 47 -12.81 32.61 -11.23
N PRO A 48 -13.86 31.83 -11.50
CA PRO A 48 -13.74 30.37 -11.58
C PRO A 48 -12.84 29.98 -12.77
N VAL A 49 -11.82 29.17 -12.50
CA VAL A 49 -10.84 28.71 -13.50
C VAL A 49 -10.89 27.20 -13.63
N SER A 50 -11.05 26.71 -14.87
CA SER A 50 -10.82 25.30 -15.19
C SER A 50 -9.34 25.07 -15.47
N ARG A 51 -8.75 23.99 -14.91
CA ARG A 51 -7.32 23.70 -15.01
C ARG A 51 -7.09 22.39 -15.72
N PHE A 52 -6.10 22.38 -16.61
CA PHE A 52 -5.65 21.20 -17.31
C PHE A 52 -4.13 21.21 -17.34
N TYR A 53 -3.52 20.04 -17.11
CA TYR A 53 -2.08 19.90 -17.08
C TYR A 53 -1.63 18.88 -18.11
N TRP A 54 -0.56 19.23 -18.83
CA TRP A 54 0.00 18.38 -19.88
C TRP A 54 1.48 18.12 -19.61
N THR A 55 1.89 16.87 -19.74
CA THR A 55 3.29 16.45 -19.63
C THR A 55 3.59 15.40 -20.70
N ASP A 56 4.79 15.48 -21.27
CA ASP A 56 5.35 14.46 -22.17
C ASP A 56 6.11 13.35 -21.45
N SER A 57 6.18 13.41 -20.12
CA SER A 57 6.71 12.35 -19.28
C SER A 57 5.60 11.37 -18.92
N SER A 58 5.58 10.23 -19.60
CA SER A 58 4.63 9.16 -19.32
C SER A 58 4.76 8.61 -17.91
N ILE A 59 6.00 8.43 -17.43
CA ILE A 59 6.26 7.96 -16.08
C ILE A 59 5.76 8.94 -15.02
N THR A 60 5.94 10.25 -15.25
CA THR A 60 5.42 11.27 -14.34
C THR A 60 3.88 11.28 -14.34
N CYS A 61 3.25 11.18 -15.52
CA CYS A 61 1.80 11.09 -15.63
C CYS A 61 1.27 9.85 -14.88
N TYR A 62 1.91 8.70 -15.07
CA TYR A 62 1.59 7.44 -14.36
C TYR A 62 1.71 7.59 -12.84
N TRP A 63 2.82 8.14 -12.36
CA TRP A 63 3.06 8.40 -10.94
C TRP A 63 1.98 9.28 -10.30
N ILE A 64 1.55 10.33 -10.99
CA ILE A 64 0.54 11.27 -10.50
C ILE A 64 -0.85 10.63 -10.42
N LYS A 65 -1.18 9.74 -11.36
CA LYS A 65 -2.46 9.01 -11.37
C LYS A 65 -2.49 7.81 -10.41
N GLY A 66 -1.31 7.31 -10.03
CA GLY A 66 -1.16 6.17 -9.13
C GLY A 66 -1.21 6.50 -7.64
N ASP A 67 -1.03 5.46 -6.82
CA ASP A 67 -0.89 5.58 -5.36
C ASP A 67 0.55 5.97 -4.98
N PHE A 68 0.71 7.17 -4.43
CA PHE A 68 2.02 7.67 -3.98
C PHE A 68 2.69 6.81 -2.91
N ASN A 69 1.95 5.98 -2.15
CA ASN A 69 2.52 5.20 -1.06
C ASN A 69 3.45 4.09 -1.52
N ARG A 70 3.30 3.65 -2.77
CA ARG A 70 4.10 2.60 -3.41
C ARG A 70 5.52 3.06 -3.73
N HIS A 71 5.76 4.36 -3.78
CA HIS A 71 7.05 4.94 -4.18
C HIS A 71 7.94 5.28 -2.99
N LYS A 72 9.25 5.37 -3.23
CA LYS A 72 10.28 5.84 -2.28
C LYS A 72 10.01 7.30 -1.90
N VAL A 73 10.58 7.71 -0.77
CA VAL A 73 10.27 8.97 -0.08
C VAL A 73 10.35 10.20 -1.00
N PHE A 74 11.35 10.26 -1.88
CA PHE A 74 11.51 11.40 -2.79
C PHE A 74 10.29 11.58 -3.71
N VAL A 75 9.96 10.52 -4.47
CA VAL A 75 8.85 10.50 -5.44
C VAL A 75 7.51 10.59 -4.70
N LYS A 76 7.34 9.79 -3.63
CA LYS A 76 6.14 9.79 -2.77
C LYS A 76 5.75 11.20 -2.31
N ASN A 77 6.68 11.95 -1.73
CA ASN A 77 6.35 13.25 -1.14
C ASN A 77 5.93 14.27 -2.20
N ARG A 78 6.48 14.17 -3.42
CA ARG A 78 6.19 15.08 -4.53
C ARG A 78 4.85 14.76 -5.18
N ILE A 79 4.58 13.47 -5.43
CA ILE A 79 3.25 13.04 -5.88
C ILE A 79 2.18 13.45 -4.86
N LYS A 80 2.43 13.21 -3.56
CA LYS A 80 1.48 13.60 -2.50
C LYS A 80 1.16 15.10 -2.52
N GLU A 81 2.16 15.94 -2.79
CA GLU A 81 1.94 17.38 -2.90
C GLU A 81 1.17 17.74 -4.18
N ILE A 82 1.53 17.16 -5.34
CA ILE A 82 0.81 17.37 -6.60
C ILE A 82 -0.68 17.02 -6.45
N GLN A 83 -0.98 15.85 -5.88
CA GLN A 83 -2.35 15.38 -5.66
C GLN A 83 -3.11 16.21 -4.61
N LYS A 84 -2.41 17.00 -3.78
CA LYS A 84 -3.04 17.96 -2.87
C LYS A 84 -3.41 19.26 -3.59
N LEU A 85 -2.61 19.67 -4.59
CA LEU A 85 -2.77 20.94 -5.31
C LEU A 85 -3.64 20.81 -6.57
N SER A 86 -3.82 19.59 -7.09
CA SER A 86 -4.52 19.31 -8.35
C SER A 86 -5.17 17.93 -8.31
N ASP A 87 -6.26 17.74 -9.05
CA ASP A 87 -6.89 16.43 -9.20
C ASP A 87 -6.06 15.61 -10.22
N PRO A 88 -5.66 14.36 -9.90
CA PRO A 88 -5.01 13.45 -10.85
C PRO A 88 -5.69 13.34 -12.23
N LYS A 89 -7.02 13.55 -12.31
CA LYS A 89 -7.79 13.53 -13.56
C LYS A 89 -7.54 14.74 -14.46
N GLU A 90 -7.05 15.85 -13.91
CA GLU A 90 -6.67 17.06 -14.65
C GLU A 90 -5.34 16.85 -15.43
N TRP A 91 -4.56 15.80 -15.09
CA TRP A 91 -3.27 15.49 -15.69
C TRP A 91 -3.40 14.60 -16.93
N ARG A 92 -2.77 15.05 -18.02
CA ARG A 92 -2.82 14.41 -19.33
C ARG A 92 -1.42 14.26 -19.90
N TYR A 93 -1.23 13.18 -20.65
CA TYR A 93 -0.03 12.98 -21.44
C TYR A 93 -0.14 13.75 -22.75
N CYS A 94 0.93 14.38 -23.23
CA CYS A 94 1.05 14.86 -24.61
C CYS A 94 2.34 14.31 -25.23
N LYS A 95 2.44 14.30 -26.56
CA LYS A 95 3.71 13.94 -27.21
C LYS A 95 4.74 15.04 -26.97
N GLY A 96 6.00 14.68 -26.75
CA GLY A 96 7.08 15.68 -26.57
C GLY A 96 7.18 16.70 -27.71
N LYS A 97 6.87 16.29 -28.95
CA LYS A 97 6.80 17.21 -30.11
C LYS A 97 5.73 18.30 -29.97
N ASP A 98 4.66 18.02 -29.22
CA ASP A 98 3.56 18.93 -28.94
C ASP A 98 3.74 19.65 -27.59
N ASN A 99 4.81 19.37 -26.84
CA ASN A 99 5.11 20.03 -25.58
C ASN A 99 6.03 21.24 -25.80
N PRO A 100 5.53 22.49 -25.74
CA PRO A 100 6.38 23.67 -25.92
C PRO A 100 7.47 23.79 -24.84
N SER A 101 7.28 23.20 -23.66
CA SER A 101 8.28 23.24 -22.58
C SER A 101 9.55 22.44 -22.90
N ASP A 102 9.44 21.39 -23.72
CA ASP A 102 10.58 20.56 -24.14
C ASP A 102 11.54 21.35 -25.04
N LEU A 103 11.02 22.27 -25.86
CA LEU A 103 11.81 23.14 -26.74
C LEU A 103 12.79 24.01 -25.95
N ILE A 104 12.37 24.52 -24.79
CA ILE A 104 13.26 25.30 -23.91
C ILE A 104 14.28 24.39 -23.23
N ASN A 105 13.82 23.25 -22.69
CA ASN A 105 14.67 22.36 -21.91
C ASN A 105 15.82 21.76 -22.74
N ARG A 106 15.61 21.54 -24.05
CA ARG A 106 16.66 21.04 -24.96
C ARG A 106 17.58 22.12 -25.50
N GLY A 107 17.18 23.38 -25.40
CA GLY A 107 17.83 24.50 -26.07
C GLY A 107 17.44 24.56 -27.55
N LEU A 108 16.72 25.62 -27.93
CA LEU A 108 16.36 25.89 -29.31
C LEU A 108 17.09 27.18 -29.77
N PRO A 109 17.78 27.18 -30.93
CA PRO A 109 18.36 28.39 -31.48
C PRO A 109 17.30 29.48 -31.67
N LEU A 110 17.67 30.75 -31.40
CA LEU A 110 16.73 31.87 -31.45
C LEU A 110 16.06 32.04 -32.83
N ASN A 111 16.78 31.74 -33.91
CA ASN A 111 16.25 31.79 -35.27
C ASN A 111 15.15 30.73 -35.50
N ASP A 112 15.29 29.55 -34.90
CA ASP A 112 14.30 28.48 -34.98
C ASP A 112 13.11 28.78 -34.05
N LEU A 113 13.37 29.36 -32.88
CA LEU A 113 12.33 29.79 -31.94
C LEU A 113 11.41 30.86 -32.57
N LYS A 114 11.97 31.82 -33.30
CA LYS A 114 11.20 32.87 -33.99
C LYS A 114 10.13 32.31 -34.91
N ASN A 115 10.43 31.19 -35.58
CA ASN A 115 9.53 30.55 -36.55
C ASN A 115 8.77 29.35 -35.96
N ASN A 116 8.92 29.06 -34.66
CA ASN A 116 8.32 27.89 -34.03
C ASN A 116 6.83 28.13 -33.72
N LYS A 117 5.96 27.56 -34.54
CA LYS A 117 4.51 27.71 -34.39
C LYS A 117 3.96 27.12 -33.10
N ILE A 118 4.56 26.05 -32.57
CA ILE A 118 4.08 25.37 -31.36
C ILE A 118 4.35 26.24 -30.13
N TRP A 119 5.50 26.91 -30.10
CA TRP A 119 5.84 27.84 -29.02
C TRP A 119 4.93 29.07 -28.99
N TRP A 120 4.61 29.65 -30.15
CA TRP A 120 3.85 30.90 -30.23
C TRP A 120 2.33 30.74 -30.32
N HIS A 121 1.84 29.58 -30.77
CA HIS A 121 0.41 29.38 -31.07
C HIS A 121 -0.20 28.13 -30.44
N ASP A 122 0.55 27.44 -29.57
CA ASP A 122 0.18 26.15 -28.99
C ASP A 122 -0.08 25.05 -30.06
N PRO A 123 -0.21 23.79 -29.63
CA PRO A 123 -0.71 22.74 -30.51
C PRO A 123 -2.15 23.03 -30.92
N LYS A 124 -2.47 22.85 -32.22
CA LYS A 124 -3.82 23.12 -32.76
C LYS A 124 -4.94 22.45 -31.96
N TRP A 125 -4.72 21.23 -31.49
CA TRP A 125 -5.70 20.49 -30.73
C TRP A 125 -6.04 21.13 -29.37
N LEU A 126 -5.15 21.91 -28.77
CA LEU A 126 -5.39 22.56 -27.47
C LEU A 126 -6.44 23.68 -27.60
N THR A 127 -6.53 24.29 -28.80
CA THR A 127 -7.54 25.31 -29.12
C THR A 127 -8.91 24.72 -29.49
N MET A 128 -8.98 23.40 -29.74
CA MET A 128 -10.23 22.69 -30.01
C MET A 128 -11.00 22.45 -28.72
N LYS A 129 -12.26 22.01 -28.84
CA LYS A 129 -13.07 21.64 -27.67
C LYS A 129 -12.40 20.48 -26.93
N GLN A 130 -12.56 20.45 -25.60
CA GLN A 130 -12.00 19.38 -24.76
C GLN A 130 -12.41 17.97 -25.23
N THR A 131 -13.62 17.82 -25.80
CA THR A 131 -14.14 16.56 -26.37
C THR A 131 -13.40 16.10 -27.62
N GLU A 132 -12.72 17.01 -28.31
CA GLU A 132 -11.95 16.79 -29.53
C GLU A 132 -10.45 16.66 -29.23
N TRP A 133 -10.04 16.81 -27.97
CA TRP A 133 -8.64 16.64 -27.60
C TRP A 133 -8.19 15.20 -27.85
N PRO A 134 -6.97 15.01 -28.35
CA PRO A 134 -6.42 13.69 -28.56
C PRO A 134 -6.41 12.91 -27.25
N LEU A 135 -7.06 11.74 -27.28
CA LEU A 135 -6.84 10.70 -26.30
C LEU A 135 -5.50 10.07 -26.63
N PHE A 136 -4.41 10.70 -26.18
CA PHE A 136 -3.14 10.04 -26.24
C PHE A 136 -3.24 8.80 -25.33
N SER A 137 -3.10 7.62 -25.93
CA SER A 137 -2.91 6.39 -25.18
C SER A 137 -1.79 6.65 -24.19
N GLU A 138 -2.06 6.50 -22.88
CA GLU A 138 -0.97 6.43 -21.92
C GLU A 138 -0.02 5.35 -22.45
N PRO A 139 1.24 5.67 -22.75
CA PRO A 139 2.11 4.68 -23.34
C PRO A 139 2.17 3.50 -22.38
N ILE A 140 1.97 2.32 -22.93
CA ILE A 140 2.05 1.06 -22.19
C ILE A 140 3.40 1.09 -21.47
N ILE A 141 3.39 0.92 -20.14
CA ILE A 141 4.56 0.99 -19.25
C ILE A 141 5.44 -0.27 -19.47
N GLU A 142 5.62 -0.69 -20.72
CA GLU A 142 6.51 -1.77 -21.09
C GLU A 142 7.97 -1.28 -21.21
N ILE A 143 8.20 0.03 -21.38
CA ILE A 143 9.53 0.55 -21.77
C ILE A 143 10.32 1.25 -20.65
N GLU A 144 9.74 1.61 -19.49
CA GLU A 144 10.49 2.25 -18.38
C GLU A 144 10.50 1.47 -17.05
N ILE A 145 10.29 0.15 -17.14
CA ILE A 145 10.25 -0.75 -15.99
C ILE A 145 11.54 -0.67 -15.12
N ASN A 146 12.69 -0.32 -15.69
CA ASN A 146 13.92 -0.20 -14.91
C ASN A 146 13.93 1.02 -13.96
N ASN A 147 13.44 2.18 -14.40
CA ASN A 147 13.45 3.38 -13.56
C ASN A 147 12.32 3.35 -12.52
N ASP A 148 11.14 2.85 -12.88
CA ASP A 148 10.03 2.74 -11.93
C ASP A 148 10.29 1.68 -10.85
N LYS A 149 10.84 0.50 -11.21
CA LYS A 149 11.26 -0.51 -10.22
C LYS A 149 12.27 0.04 -9.22
N LEU A 150 13.13 0.97 -9.63
CA LEU A 150 14.07 1.63 -8.71
C LEU A 150 13.39 2.61 -7.75
N GLU A 151 12.22 3.17 -8.10
CA GLU A 151 11.49 4.11 -7.26
C GLU A 151 10.35 3.46 -6.47
N LEU A 152 9.96 2.23 -6.78
CA LEU A 152 9.04 1.45 -5.95
C LEU A 152 9.70 1.03 -4.63
N LYS A 153 8.92 1.03 -3.56
CA LYS A 153 9.32 0.38 -2.31
C LYS A 153 9.34 -1.12 -2.54
N LYS A 154 10.41 -1.78 -2.08
CA LYS A 154 10.42 -3.24 -1.97
C LYS A 154 9.29 -3.64 -1.01
N SER A 155 8.25 -4.29 -1.52
CA SER A 155 7.25 -4.91 -0.64
C SER A 155 7.84 -6.22 -0.13
N ILE A 156 8.01 -6.33 1.19
CA ILE A 156 8.27 -7.61 1.84
C ILE A 156 6.89 -8.14 2.20
N ASN A 157 6.36 -9.03 1.36
CA ASN A 157 5.13 -9.74 1.68
C ASN A 157 5.50 -10.84 2.67
N VAL A 158 5.21 -10.62 3.95
CA VAL A 158 5.37 -11.66 4.98
C VAL A 158 4.14 -12.57 4.91
N ASN A 159 4.26 -13.63 4.11
CA ASN A 159 3.28 -14.71 4.13
C ASN A 159 3.51 -15.52 5.41
N THR A 160 2.67 -15.31 6.42
CA THR A 160 2.62 -16.20 7.57
C THR A 160 1.84 -17.44 7.19
N ALA A 161 2.54 -18.57 7.00
CA ALA A 161 1.89 -19.87 6.95
C ALA A 161 1.28 -20.14 8.33
N VAL A 162 -0.04 -20.01 8.44
CA VAL A 162 -0.76 -20.42 9.65
C VAL A 162 -0.90 -21.94 9.59
N GLU A 163 0.10 -22.67 10.09
CA GLU A 163 -0.15 -24.04 10.50
C GLU A 163 -1.24 -24.03 11.57
N LYS A 164 -2.23 -24.91 11.42
CA LYS A 164 -3.42 -24.98 12.27
C LYS A 164 -3.02 -24.88 13.74
N ARG A 165 -3.58 -23.87 14.43
CA ARG A 165 -3.55 -23.60 15.87
C ARG A 165 -3.35 -24.88 16.71
N GLN A 166 -2.12 -25.30 16.91
CA GLN A 166 -1.75 -26.18 17.99
C GLN A 166 -0.98 -25.29 18.96
N ILE A 167 -1.57 -25.14 20.15
CA ILE A 167 -0.81 -24.73 21.33
C ILE A 167 0.36 -25.70 21.37
N ASP A 168 1.58 -25.15 21.35
CA ASP A 168 2.84 -25.91 21.30
C ASP A 168 2.70 -27.17 22.17
N ASN A 169 2.79 -28.34 21.52
CA ASN A 169 2.54 -29.65 22.15
C ASN A 169 3.41 -29.86 23.40
N ASN A 170 4.48 -29.07 23.54
CA ASN A 170 5.42 -29.12 24.66
C ASN A 170 5.10 -28.16 25.81
N LEU A 171 4.00 -27.40 25.79
CA LEU A 171 3.70 -26.46 26.89
C LEU A 171 3.43 -27.14 28.23
N ILE A 172 3.02 -28.41 28.23
CA ILE A 172 2.86 -29.20 29.44
C ILE A 172 4.21 -29.80 29.87
N SER A 173 5.00 -30.32 28.92
CA SER A 173 6.32 -30.92 29.21
C SER A 173 7.39 -29.91 29.63
N ARG A 174 7.22 -28.62 29.29
CA ARG A 174 8.15 -27.55 29.67
C ARG A 174 8.12 -27.14 31.15
N TYR A 175 7.10 -27.55 31.90
CA TYR A 175 6.94 -27.14 33.30
C TYR A 175 6.75 -28.35 34.21
N SER A 176 7.50 -28.39 35.31
CA SER A 176 7.38 -29.42 36.35
C SER A 176 6.14 -29.28 37.24
N SER A 177 5.33 -28.23 37.05
CA SER A 177 4.12 -27.96 37.83
C SER A 177 2.94 -27.71 36.90
N PHE A 178 1.90 -28.53 37.06
CA PHE A 178 0.65 -28.39 36.29
C PHE A 178 0.00 -27.02 36.53
N SER A 179 -0.09 -26.58 37.80
CA SER A 179 -0.61 -25.26 38.15
C SER A 179 0.17 -24.12 37.48
N LYS A 180 1.50 -24.25 37.36
CA LYS A 180 2.35 -23.30 36.63
C LYS A 180 2.04 -23.32 35.13
N SER A 181 1.89 -24.51 34.53
CA SER A 181 1.54 -24.65 33.11
C SER A 181 0.19 -24.02 32.78
N ILE A 182 -0.83 -24.23 33.62
CA ILE A 182 -2.15 -23.59 33.45
C ILE A 182 -2.00 -22.06 33.56
N ARG A 183 -1.29 -21.54 34.57
CA ARG A 183 -1.15 -20.09 34.76
C ARG A 183 -0.45 -19.40 33.58
N ILE A 184 0.63 -19.99 33.08
CA ILE A 184 1.34 -19.46 31.91
C ILE A 184 0.47 -19.55 30.66
N SER A 185 -0.19 -20.70 30.43
CA SER A 185 -1.07 -20.89 29.28
C SER A 185 -2.25 -19.92 29.29
N ALA A 186 -2.80 -19.61 30.47
CA ALA A 186 -3.84 -18.60 30.64
C ALA A 186 -3.37 -17.19 30.23
N LEU A 187 -2.16 -16.80 30.64
CA LEU A 187 -1.56 -15.52 30.24
C LEU A 187 -1.35 -15.46 28.71
N CYS A 188 -0.83 -16.53 28.11
CA CYS A 188 -0.64 -16.61 26.66
C CYS A 188 -1.96 -16.49 25.89
N LEU A 189 -3.00 -17.23 26.29
CA LEU A 189 -4.32 -17.16 25.63
C LEU A 189 -4.97 -15.80 25.81
N ARG A 190 -4.84 -15.17 26.99
CA ARG A 190 -5.33 -13.81 27.22
C ARG A 190 -4.60 -12.77 26.37
N PHE A 191 -3.28 -12.88 26.24
CA PHE A 191 -2.51 -12.02 25.35
C PHE A 191 -3.01 -12.13 23.91
N ILE A 192 -3.17 -13.36 23.40
CA ILE A 192 -3.70 -13.62 22.05
C ILE A 192 -5.11 -13.02 21.87
N TYR A 193 -5.97 -13.13 22.89
CA TYR A 193 -7.29 -12.50 22.88
C TYR A 193 -7.18 -10.97 22.79
N ASN A 194 -6.36 -10.34 23.66
CA ASN A 194 -6.17 -8.88 23.70
C ASN A 194 -5.57 -8.31 22.40
N CYS A 195 -4.78 -9.09 21.66
CA CYS A 195 -4.28 -8.71 20.34
C CYS A 195 -5.36 -8.67 19.26
N LYS A 196 -6.48 -9.38 19.45
CA LYS A 196 -7.56 -9.52 18.46
C LYS A 196 -8.75 -8.60 18.70
N VAL A 197 -8.89 -8.05 19.90
CA VAL A 197 -10.02 -7.20 20.28
C VAL A 197 -9.63 -5.73 20.36
N ASN A 198 -10.64 -4.87 20.26
CA ASN A 198 -10.49 -3.42 20.45
C ASN A 198 -9.89 -3.13 21.86
N PRO A 199 -9.00 -2.14 22.01
CA PRO A 199 -8.41 -1.74 23.29
C PRO A 199 -9.39 -1.66 24.48
N VAL A 200 -10.62 -1.21 24.26
CA VAL A 200 -11.64 -1.06 25.31
C VAL A 200 -12.12 -2.41 25.88
N LEU A 201 -12.04 -3.49 25.10
CA LEU A 201 -12.49 -4.84 25.48
C LEU A 201 -11.36 -5.72 26.05
N ARG A 202 -10.16 -5.17 26.21
CA ARG A 202 -9.00 -5.94 26.69
C ARG A 202 -9.16 -6.29 28.16
N LYS A 203 -8.78 -7.51 28.51
CA LYS A 203 -8.72 -7.96 29.91
C LYS A 203 -7.37 -7.57 30.51
N ILE A 204 -7.40 -6.76 31.56
CA ILE A 204 -6.18 -6.24 32.24
C ILE A 204 -6.09 -6.75 33.69
N ASP A 205 -7.21 -7.17 34.27
CA ASP A 205 -7.29 -7.60 35.68
C ASP A 205 -6.66 -8.97 35.94
N CYS A 206 -6.87 -9.54 37.13
CA CYS A 206 -6.43 -10.89 37.46
C CYS A 206 -7.01 -11.96 36.51
N ILE A 207 -6.35 -13.12 36.40
CA ILE A 207 -6.88 -14.25 35.61
C ILE A 207 -8.12 -14.79 36.30
N SER A 208 -9.24 -14.85 35.57
CA SER A 208 -10.50 -15.33 36.10
C SER A 208 -10.53 -16.85 36.23
N ALA A 209 -11.38 -17.37 37.13
CA ALA A 209 -11.58 -18.81 37.29
C ALA A 209 -12.06 -19.48 35.99
N SER A 210 -12.86 -18.78 35.17
CA SER A 210 -13.31 -19.30 33.87
C SER A 210 -12.19 -19.41 32.85
N GLU A 211 -11.18 -18.54 32.89
CA GLU A 211 -9.98 -18.68 32.06
C GLU A 211 -9.11 -19.85 32.51
N PHE A 212 -8.96 -20.07 33.83
CA PHE A 212 -8.28 -21.25 34.35
C PHE A 212 -8.99 -22.54 33.93
N ASP A 213 -10.31 -22.62 34.05
CA ASP A 213 -11.10 -23.77 33.60
C ASP A 213 -10.98 -24.00 32.09
N HIS A 214 -11.09 -22.92 31.29
CA HIS A 214 -10.92 -22.99 29.85
C HIS A 214 -9.54 -23.55 29.46
N VAL A 215 -8.47 -23.02 30.04
CA VAL A 215 -7.09 -23.47 29.79
C VAL A 215 -6.92 -24.92 30.19
N THR A 216 -7.46 -25.32 31.35
CA THR A 216 -7.40 -26.70 31.84
C THR A 216 -8.04 -27.64 30.83
N LYS A 217 -9.25 -27.33 30.35
CA LYS A 217 -9.95 -28.11 29.31
C LYS A 217 -9.17 -28.18 27.99
N VAL A 218 -8.53 -27.08 27.60
CA VAL A 218 -7.73 -27.03 26.37
C VAL A 218 -6.49 -27.93 26.49
N LEU A 219 -5.76 -27.84 27.61
CA LEU A 219 -4.59 -28.68 27.86
C LEU A 219 -4.96 -30.17 27.95
N VAL A 220 -6.05 -30.51 28.64
CA VAL A 220 -6.57 -31.88 28.70
C VAL A 220 -6.94 -32.39 27.31
N LYS A 221 -7.66 -31.60 26.51
CA LYS A 221 -7.98 -31.98 25.12
C LYS A 221 -6.74 -32.19 24.27
N GLN A 222 -5.67 -31.42 24.49
CA GLN A 222 -4.43 -31.57 23.76
C GLN A 222 -3.71 -32.87 24.11
N VAL A 223 -3.61 -33.20 25.40
CA VAL A 223 -3.06 -34.49 25.85
C VAL A 223 -3.91 -35.64 25.32
N GLN A 224 -5.23 -35.52 25.39
CA GLN A 224 -6.14 -36.52 24.85
C GLN A 224 -5.94 -36.72 23.36
N LEU A 225 -5.80 -35.62 22.60
CA LEU A 225 -5.49 -35.68 21.19
C LEU A 225 -4.19 -36.41 20.96
N ASN A 226 -3.10 -36.08 21.67
CA ASN A 226 -1.79 -36.69 21.43
C ASN A 226 -1.72 -38.18 21.82
N GLU A 227 -2.23 -38.54 23.00
CA GLU A 227 -2.13 -39.90 23.55
C GLU A 227 -3.20 -40.85 23.01
N PHE A 228 -4.39 -40.34 22.66
CA PHE A 228 -5.54 -41.14 22.21
C PHE A 228 -6.00 -40.75 20.81
N LEU A 229 -5.06 -40.39 19.92
CA LEU A 229 -5.35 -40.01 18.53
C LEU A 229 -6.25 -41.04 17.83
N THR A 230 -5.93 -42.32 18.01
CA THR A 230 -6.61 -43.46 17.39
C THR A 230 -8.06 -43.59 17.86
N GLU A 231 -8.28 -43.52 19.17
CA GLU A 231 -9.58 -43.68 19.80
C GLU A 231 -10.47 -42.48 19.51
N ILE A 232 -9.92 -41.28 19.51
CA ILE A 232 -10.65 -40.07 19.11
C ILE A 232 -11.05 -40.14 17.63
N LYS A 233 -10.21 -40.68 16.74
CA LYS A 233 -10.56 -40.91 15.34
C LYS A 233 -11.67 -41.96 15.19
N CYS A 234 -11.57 -43.08 15.90
CA CYS A 234 -12.60 -44.12 15.90
C CYS A 234 -13.93 -43.59 16.41
N LEU A 235 -13.94 -42.87 17.54
CA LEU A 235 -15.14 -42.25 18.13
C LEU A 235 -15.77 -41.23 17.19
N LYS A 236 -14.98 -40.36 16.54
CA LYS A 236 -15.49 -39.38 15.58
C LYS A 236 -16.11 -40.03 14.34
N ASN A 237 -15.63 -41.23 13.97
CA ASN A 237 -16.10 -41.97 12.80
C ASN A 237 -17.16 -43.04 13.14
N GLY A 238 -17.62 -43.12 14.40
CA GLY A 238 -18.60 -44.13 14.83
C GLY A 238 -18.08 -45.57 14.81
N GLN A 239 -16.77 -45.77 14.83
CA GLN A 239 -16.11 -47.08 14.75
C GLN A 239 -15.81 -47.65 16.14
N ALA A 240 -15.79 -48.99 16.25
CA ALA A 240 -15.43 -49.67 17.49
C ALA A 240 -13.98 -49.39 17.88
N ILE A 241 -13.75 -49.10 19.17
CA ILE A 241 -12.41 -48.84 19.72
C ILE A 241 -11.62 -50.17 19.77
N PRO A 242 -10.33 -50.19 19.37
CA PRO A 242 -9.49 -51.40 19.42
C PRO A 242 -9.45 -52.04 20.82
N LYS A 243 -9.69 -53.36 20.89
CA LYS A 243 -9.66 -54.15 22.13
C LYS A 243 -8.23 -54.34 22.62
N GLY A 244 -7.72 -53.36 23.34
CA GLY A 244 -6.42 -53.39 24.02
C GLY A 244 -6.21 -52.23 24.99
N GLN A 245 -6.86 -51.08 24.75
CA GLN A 245 -6.71 -49.86 25.57
C GLN A 245 -7.96 -49.42 26.34
N GLN A 246 -9.05 -50.20 26.29
CA GLN A 246 -10.33 -49.88 26.96
C GLN A 246 -10.18 -49.61 28.47
N ASN A 247 -9.18 -50.22 29.13
CA ASN A 247 -8.93 -50.06 30.57
C ASN A 247 -8.23 -48.74 30.97
N ILE A 248 -7.62 -48.01 30.03
CA ILE A 248 -6.94 -46.74 30.31
C ILE A 248 -7.93 -45.58 30.24
N ILE A 249 -8.82 -45.59 29.25
CA ILE A 249 -9.85 -44.57 29.06
C ILE A 249 -10.83 -44.56 30.25
N PHE A 250 -11.29 -45.71 30.72
CA PHE A 250 -12.22 -45.75 31.86
C PHE A 250 -11.62 -45.23 33.18
N LYS A 251 -10.30 -45.43 33.42
CA LYS A 251 -9.62 -44.95 34.63
C LYS A 251 -9.39 -43.43 34.65
N LEU A 252 -9.25 -42.80 33.49
CA LEU A 252 -8.97 -41.37 33.36
C LEU A 252 -10.22 -40.48 33.52
N PHE A 253 -11.41 -41.01 33.21
CA PHE A 253 -12.65 -40.22 33.21
C PHE A 253 -13.55 -40.43 34.42
N PHE A 254 -13.51 -41.59 35.10
CA PHE A 254 -14.51 -41.90 36.15
C PHE A 254 -13.96 -41.99 37.58
N GLY A 255 -12.65 -41.83 37.79
CA GLY A 255 -12.06 -41.99 39.12
C GLY A 255 -12.19 -43.44 39.63
N ARG A 256 -11.29 -43.87 40.50
CA ARG A 256 -11.52 -45.12 41.25
C ARG A 256 -12.73 -44.89 42.16
N ARG A 257 -13.74 -45.75 42.06
CA ARG A 257 -14.75 -45.90 43.13
C ARG A 257 -14.06 -46.18 44.45
#